data_AF-A0A371MQT0-F1
#
_entry.id   AF-A0A371MQT0-F1
#
_cell.length_a   1.000
_cell.length_b   1.000
_cell.length_c   1.000
_cell.angle_alpha   90.00
_cell.angle_beta   90.00
_cell.angle_gamma   90.00
#
_symmetry.space_group_name_H-M   'P 1'
#
loop_
_entity.id
_entity.type
_entity.pdbx_description
1 polymer ?
#
loop_
_entity_poly.entity_id
_entity_poly.type
_entity_poly.pdbx_seq_one_letter_code
_entity_poly.pdbx_strand_id
1 'polypeptide(L)' 'SNGGAAISIAYVTGKPILFLGVGQGYDDIERFDPERMVERLVGEEP' A
#
# COMPACT_ATOMS: atom_id res chain seq x y z
N SER A 1 5.04 10.57 4.39
CA SER A 1 5.56 10.61 3.00
C SER A 1 5.58 9.28 2.25
N ASN A 2 5.42 8.11 2.88
CA ASN A 2 5.69 6.81 2.24
C ASN A 2 4.52 6.13 1.49
N GLY A 3 3.26 6.57 1.64
CA GLY A 3 2.14 5.92 0.91
C GLY A 3 1.77 6.56 -0.43
N GLY A 4 2.13 7.84 -0.67
CA GLY A 4 1.71 8.55 -1.90
C GLY A 4 2.28 7.95 -3.19
N ALA A 5 3.48 7.38 -3.14
CA ALA A 5 4.13 6.76 -4.28
C ALA A 5 3.43 5.46 -4.72
N ALA A 6 2.97 4.65 -3.76
CA ALA A 6 2.32 3.38 -4.07
C ALA A 6 0.87 3.56 -4.58
N ILE A 7 0.17 4.65 -4.21
CA ILE A 7 -1.09 5.01 -4.89
C ILE A 7 -0.81 5.47 -6.33
N SER A 8 0.20 6.32 -6.50
CA SER A 8 0.54 6.89 -7.80
C SER A 8 0.97 5.83 -8.82
N ILE A 9 1.72 4.80 -8.39
CA ILE A 9 2.21 3.77 -9.29
C ILE A 9 1.08 2.89 -9.84
N ALA A 10 0.08 2.54 -9.01
CA ALA A 10 -1.08 1.77 -9.46
C ALA A 10 -1.87 2.56 -10.53
N TYR A 11 -2.08 3.86 -10.30
CA TYR A 11 -2.79 4.74 -11.21
C TYR A 11 -2.04 4.96 -12.54
N VAL A 12 -0.74 5.26 -12.48
CA VAL A 12 0.07 5.57 -13.67
C VAL A 12 0.31 4.33 -14.53
N THR A 13 0.53 3.16 -13.91
CA THR A 13 0.83 1.93 -14.65
C THR A 13 -0.41 1.20 -15.16
N GLY A 14 -1.60 1.51 -14.61
CA GLY A 14 -2.85 0.82 -14.95
C GLY A 14 -2.86 -0.67 -14.60
N LYS A 15 -1.90 -1.13 -13.78
CA LYS A 15 -1.75 -2.51 -13.36
C LYS A 15 -2.03 -2.64 -11.86
N PRO A 16 -2.72 -3.71 -11.43
CA PRO A 16 -3.01 -3.92 -10.02
C PRO A 16 -1.74 -4.26 -9.24
N ILE A 17 -1.63 -3.70 -8.03
CA ILE A 17 -0.67 -4.16 -7.02
C ILE A 17 -1.30 -5.39 -6.36
N LEU A 18 -0.56 -6.51 -6.32
CA LEU A 18 -1.07 -7.76 -5.75
C LEU A 18 -0.64 -7.96 -4.30
N PHE A 19 0.59 -7.53 -3.98
CA PHE A 19 1.20 -7.72 -2.67
C PHE A 19 2.04 -6.50 -2.27
N LEU A 20 2.17 -6.30 -0.96
CA LEU A 20 2.96 -5.25 -0.34
C LEU A 20 3.98 -5.86 0.63
N GLY A 21 5.23 -5.39 0.57
CA GLY A 21 6.22 -5.70 1.60
C GLY A 21 5.99 -4.83 2.83
N VAL A 22 5.77 -5.46 3.99
CA VAL A 22 5.49 -4.76 5.26
C VAL A 22 6.65 -4.81 6.25
N GLY A 23 7.73 -5.51 5.89
CA GLY A 23 8.91 -5.71 6.73
C GLY A 23 10.13 -6.12 5.91
N GLN A 24 11.02 -6.90 6.50
CA GLN A 24 12.32 -7.29 5.89
C GLN A 24 12.51 -8.81 5.82
N GLY A 25 11.68 -9.60 6.51
CA GLY A 25 11.66 -11.05 6.44
C GLY A 25 10.96 -11.55 5.19
N TYR A 26 11.18 -12.83 4.87
CA TYR A 26 10.55 -13.48 3.71
C TYR A 26 9.03 -13.59 3.83
N ASP A 27 8.52 -13.68 5.06
CA ASP A 27 7.10 -13.79 5.35
C ASP A 27 6.41 -12.43 5.48
N ASP A 28 7.16 -11.32 5.40
CA ASP A 28 6.65 -9.95 5.55
C ASP A 28 6.02 -9.43 4.23
N ILE A 29 5.20 -10.27 3.60
CA ILE A 29 4.48 -9.99 2.37
C ILE A 29 2.97 -10.19 2.59
N GLU A 30 2.20 -9.14 2.34
CA GLU A 30 0.76 -9.15 2.55
C GLU A 30 0.03 -8.88 1.23
N ARG A 31 -1.19 -9.40 1.09
CA ARG A 31 -2.04 -9.01 -0.05
C ARG A 31 -2.33 -7.52 0.00
N PHE A 32 -2.26 -6.89 -1.16
CA PHE A 32 -2.57 -5.49 -1.29
C PHE A 32 -4.07 -5.25 -1.14
N ASP A 33 -4.41 -4.29 -0.28
CA ASP A 33 -5.78 -3.83 -0.01
C ASP A 33 -5.77 -2.28 -0.12
N PRO A 34 -6.42 -1.71 -1.15
CA PRO A 34 -6.39 -0.28 -1.40
C PRO A 34 -7.12 0.52 -0.32
N GLU A 35 -8.21 0.00 0.25
CA GLU A 35 -8.94 0.63 1.35
C GLU A 35 -8.02 0.79 2.57
N ARG A 36 -7.34 -0.29 2.98
CA ARG A 36 -6.35 -0.24 4.08
C ARG A 36 -5.19 0.70 3.79
N MET A 37 -4.76 0.79 2.53
CA MET A 37 -3.69 1.69 2.16
C MET A 37 -4.10 3.16 2.31
N VAL A 38 -5.35 3.49 1.95
CA VAL A 38 -5.92 4.82 2.13
C VAL A 38 -6.10 5.13 3.62
N GLU A 39 -6.62 4.20 4.42
CA GLU A 39 -6.75 4.36 5.88
C GLU A 39 -5.40 4.69 6.54
N ARG A 40 -4.33 3.94 6.21
CA ARG A 40 -2.98 4.19 6.72
C ARG A 40 -2.40 5.55 6.32
N LEU A 41 -2.87 6.11 5.20
CA LEU A 41 -2.43 7.39 4.67
C LEU A 41 -3.15 8.58 5.27
N VAL A 42 -4.46 8.42 5.50
CA VAL A 42 -5.32 9.48 6.01
C VAL A 42 -5.26 9.55 7.53
N GLY A 43 -4.96 8.43 8.20
CA GLY A 43 -4.81 8.37 9.66
C GLY A 43 -6.12 8.71 10.37
N GLU A 44 -6.91 7.71 10.75
CA GLU A 44 -7.96 7.95 11.74
C GLU A 44 -7.30 8.10 13.12
N GLU A 45 -7.04 9.34 13.52
CA GLU A 45 -7.13 9.73 14.93
C GLU A 45 -8.62 9.86 15.29
N PRO A 46 -9.11 9.23 16.36
CA PRO A 46 -10.15 9.87 17.16
C PRO A 46 -9.56 11.05 17.97
#